data_AF-E4UD68-F1
#
_entry.id   AF-E4UD68-F1
#
_cell.length_a   1.000
_cell.length_b   1.000
_cell.length_c   1.000
_cell.angle_alpha   90.00
_cell.angle_beta   90.00
_cell.angle_gamma   90.00
#
_symmetry.space_group_name_H-M   'P 1'
#
loop_
_entity.id
_entity.type
_entity.pdbx_description
1 polymer ?
#
loop_
_entity_poly.entity_id
_entity_poly.type
_entity_poly.pdbx_seq_one_letter_code
_entity_poly.pdbx_strand_id
1 'polypeptide(L)'
;MVKRNFEQDKSVSYSLLTSRFVIPWEIEDYRKIHAEVETSDGRRNELVLEDDFEVDCEDNFLTLKNTDLKGILRIYDGEKQELKYSIDPNIQSPHNLLRYGDLSPIYLRLENLEKYTDSIETGTKNLSEVVSVLRQKVGQIDIIKMGRDVTVLASKSLEDMAEIAKLQASVKGSKA
;
A
#
# COMPACT_ATOMS: atom_id res chain seq x y z
N MET A 1 -18.25 -43.49 -27.67
CA MET A 1 -17.61 -42.84 -26.51
C MET A 1 -16.61 -41.84 -27.08
N VAL A 2 -16.99 -40.56 -27.18
CA VAL A 2 -16.18 -39.53 -27.85
C VAL A 2 -15.22 -38.93 -26.82
N LYS A 3 -13.93 -38.94 -27.16
CA LYS A 3 -12.83 -38.39 -26.36
C LYS A 3 -13.11 -36.92 -26.00
N ARG A 4 -13.06 -36.60 -24.71
CA ARG A 4 -12.99 -35.23 -24.21
C ARG A 4 -11.58 -34.73 -24.47
N ASN A 5 -11.41 -33.83 -25.42
CA ASN A 5 -10.26 -32.94 -25.48
C ASN A 5 -10.84 -31.59 -25.09
N PHE A 6 -10.53 -31.06 -23.91
CA PHE A 6 -10.85 -29.69 -23.48
C PHE A 6 -9.89 -29.37 -22.32
N GLU A 7 -8.63 -29.15 -22.65
CA GLU A 7 -7.68 -28.54 -21.74
C GLU A 7 -7.52 -27.09 -22.24
N GLN A 8 -8.37 -26.20 -21.71
CA GLN A 8 -8.06 -24.78 -21.63
C GLN A 8 -7.11 -24.67 -20.44
N ASP A 9 -5.81 -24.75 -20.67
CA ASP A 9 -4.85 -24.85 -19.56
C ASP A 9 -4.83 -23.57 -18.71
N LYS A 10 -5.13 -22.41 -19.31
CA LYS A 10 -5.22 -21.12 -18.61
C LYS A 10 -6.24 -20.19 -19.27
N SER A 11 -7.03 -19.48 -18.47
CA SER A 11 -7.96 -18.45 -18.97
C SER A 11 -8.12 -17.29 -17.99
N VAL A 12 -8.39 -16.09 -18.52
CA VAL A 12 -8.64 -14.86 -17.76
C VAL A 12 -9.71 -14.03 -18.45
N SER A 13 -10.39 -13.18 -17.69
CA SER A 13 -11.37 -12.25 -18.26
C SER A 13 -11.23 -10.86 -17.67
N TYR A 14 -11.44 -9.86 -18.52
CA TYR A 14 -11.31 -8.44 -18.21
C TYR A 14 -12.54 -7.68 -18.65
N SER A 15 -12.98 -6.73 -17.81
CA SER A 15 -13.86 -5.67 -18.30
C SER A 15 -13.07 -4.75 -19.21
N LEU A 16 -13.61 -4.44 -20.39
CA LEU A 16 -12.99 -3.52 -21.35
C LEU A 16 -13.04 -2.07 -20.84
N LEU A 17 -12.10 -1.74 -19.95
CA LEU A 17 -11.89 -0.40 -19.40
C LEU A 17 -10.62 0.26 -19.95
N THR A 18 -9.67 -0.55 -20.40
CA THR A 18 -8.38 -0.15 -20.99
C THR A 18 -8.14 -0.93 -22.27
N SER A 19 -7.13 -0.55 -23.04
CA SER A 19 -6.73 -1.27 -24.27
C SER A 19 -5.62 -2.30 -24.03
N ARG A 20 -4.93 -2.24 -22.88
CA ARG A 20 -3.81 -3.11 -22.53
C ARG A 20 -4.16 -3.93 -21.30
N PHE A 21 -3.84 -5.22 -21.35
CA PHE A 21 -4.17 -6.22 -20.33
C PHE A 21 -2.97 -7.10 -20.02
N VAL A 22 -2.72 -7.35 -18.74
CA VAL A 22 -1.66 -8.28 -18.30
C VAL A 22 -2.18 -9.71 -18.44
N ILE A 23 -1.39 -10.62 -18.97
CA ILE A 23 -1.69 -12.04 -18.92
C ILE A 23 -0.96 -12.60 -17.68
N PRO A 24 -1.67 -13.16 -16.68
CA PRO A 24 -1.07 -13.50 -15.38
C PRO A 24 -0.23 -14.79 -15.41
N TRP A 25 0.11 -15.28 -16.59
CA TRP A 25 0.93 -16.46 -16.81
C TRP A 25 1.96 -16.21 -17.89
N GLU A 26 3.04 -16.98 -17.82
CA GLU A 26 4.09 -16.98 -18.84
C GLU A 26 3.55 -17.52 -20.16
N ILE A 27 3.78 -16.77 -21.24
CA ILE A 27 3.32 -17.08 -22.59
C ILE A 27 4.47 -17.78 -23.34
N GLU A 28 4.36 -19.10 -23.52
CA GLU A 28 5.35 -19.87 -24.26
C GLU A 28 5.21 -19.67 -25.79
N ASP A 29 3.98 -19.60 -26.29
CA ASP A 29 3.67 -19.40 -27.71
C ASP A 29 2.42 -18.52 -27.86
N TYR A 30 2.62 -17.24 -28.18
CA TYR A 30 1.53 -16.27 -28.33
C TYR A 30 0.55 -16.60 -29.46
N ARG A 31 0.93 -17.43 -30.44
CA ARG A 31 0.06 -17.82 -31.54
C ARG A 31 -1.07 -18.75 -31.10
N LYS A 32 -0.93 -19.35 -29.92
CA LYS A 32 -1.96 -20.14 -29.25
C LYS A 32 -2.86 -19.29 -28.35
N ILE A 33 -2.64 -17.99 -28.29
CA ILE A 33 -3.52 -17.10 -27.55
C ILE A 33 -4.78 -16.86 -28.37
N HIS A 34 -5.92 -17.11 -27.73
CA HIS A 34 -7.22 -16.78 -28.29
C HIS A 34 -7.92 -15.77 -27.42
N ALA A 35 -8.60 -14.82 -28.05
CA ALA A 35 -9.36 -13.81 -27.35
C ALA A 35 -10.75 -13.65 -27.95
N GLU A 36 -11.75 -13.42 -27.09
CA GLU A 36 -13.13 -13.11 -27.49
C GLU A 36 -13.68 -11.97 -26.64
N VAL A 37 -14.64 -11.22 -27.18
CA VAL A 37 -15.39 -10.21 -26.44
C VAL A 37 -16.84 -10.63 -26.33
N GLU A 38 -17.33 -10.75 -25.11
CA GLU A 38 -18.75 -10.92 -24.82
C GLU A 38 -19.42 -9.56 -24.60
N THR A 39 -20.34 -9.21 -25.50
CA THR A 39 -21.13 -7.99 -25.43
C THR A 39 -22.31 -8.16 -24.46
N SER A 40 -22.92 -7.04 -24.03
CA SER A 40 -24.01 -7.06 -23.02
C SER A 40 -25.28 -7.82 -23.44
N ASP A 41 -25.44 -8.06 -24.74
CA ASP A 41 -26.51 -8.89 -25.32
C ASP A 41 -26.15 -10.40 -25.35
N GLY A 42 -25.01 -10.78 -24.77
CA GLY A 42 -24.54 -12.15 -24.68
C GLY A 42 -23.89 -12.69 -25.96
N ARG A 43 -23.71 -11.86 -26.99
CA ARG A 43 -22.99 -12.26 -28.21
C ARG A 43 -21.48 -12.30 -27.93
N ARG A 44 -20.81 -13.30 -28.49
CA ARG A 44 -19.36 -13.45 -28.41
C ARG A 44 -18.77 -13.20 -29.79
N ASN A 45 -17.86 -12.24 -29.86
CA ASN A 45 -17.11 -11.93 -31.07
C ASN A 45 -15.67 -12.37 -30.85
N GLU A 46 -15.20 -13.25 -31.71
CA GLU A 46 -13.82 -13.69 -31.70
C GLU A 46 -12.91 -12.57 -32.21
N LEU A 47 -11.79 -12.37 -31.52
CA LEU A 47 -10.75 -11.43 -31.91
C LEU A 47 -9.67 -12.15 -32.70
N VAL A 48 -9.15 -11.48 -33.72
CA VAL A 48 -8.10 -11.97 -34.59
C VAL A 48 -6.75 -11.42 -34.13
N LEU A 49 -5.79 -12.32 -33.90
CA LEU A 49 -4.41 -11.95 -33.59
C LEU A 49 -3.80 -11.15 -34.74
N GLU A 50 -3.02 -10.12 -34.44
CA GLU A 50 -2.49 -9.10 -35.34
C GLU A 50 -3.50 -8.11 -35.90
N ASP A 51 -4.77 -8.47 -36.09
CA ASP A 51 -5.77 -7.53 -36.62
C ASP A 51 -6.48 -6.77 -35.48
N ASP A 52 -7.02 -7.50 -34.51
CA ASP A 52 -7.77 -6.93 -33.38
C ASP A 52 -6.91 -6.75 -32.13
N PHE A 53 -5.88 -7.57 -31.97
CA PHE A 53 -4.99 -7.53 -30.81
C PHE A 53 -3.59 -8.02 -31.12
N GLU A 54 -2.62 -7.61 -30.31
CA GLU A 54 -1.24 -8.08 -30.33
C GLU A 54 -0.82 -8.55 -28.93
N VAL A 55 0.19 -9.42 -28.88
CA VAL A 55 0.71 -9.97 -27.63
C VAL A 55 2.21 -9.71 -27.56
N ASP A 56 2.63 -9.05 -26.49
CA ASP A 56 4.02 -8.89 -26.10
C ASP A 56 4.42 -10.05 -25.19
N CYS A 57 5.25 -10.95 -25.68
CA CYS A 57 5.70 -12.13 -24.94
C CYS A 57 6.77 -11.80 -23.88
N GLU A 58 7.54 -10.72 -24.05
CA GLU A 58 8.59 -10.37 -23.09
C GLU A 58 7.96 -9.89 -21.79
N ASP A 59 6.93 -9.06 -21.92
CA ASP A 59 6.25 -8.45 -20.79
C ASP A 59 4.88 -9.09 -20.45
N ASN A 60 4.48 -10.13 -21.18
CA ASN A 60 3.20 -10.83 -21.04
C ASN A 60 1.97 -9.90 -21.12
N PHE A 61 1.96 -8.97 -22.06
CA PHE A 61 0.82 -8.07 -22.30
C PHE A 61 0.05 -8.43 -23.55
N LEU A 62 -1.27 -8.29 -23.48
CA LEU A 62 -2.14 -8.23 -24.64
C LEU A 62 -2.61 -6.79 -24.84
N THR A 63 -2.45 -6.27 -26.06
CA THR A 63 -2.91 -4.94 -26.45
C THR A 63 -3.99 -5.06 -27.52
N LEU A 64 -5.17 -4.51 -27.26
CA LEU A 64 -6.24 -4.36 -28.23
C LEU A 64 -5.94 -3.18 -29.15
N LYS A 65 -6.06 -3.42 -30.46
CA LYS A 65 -5.93 -2.40 -31.50
C LYS A 65 -7.22 -1.56 -31.62
N ASN A 66 -8.37 -2.16 -31.30
CA ASN A 66 -9.67 -1.48 -31.30
C ASN A 66 -10.24 -1.34 -29.88
N THR A 67 -10.36 -0.09 -29.41
CA THR A 67 -10.82 0.24 -28.04
C THR A 67 -12.31 0.49 -27.93
N ASP A 68 -13.06 0.50 -29.04
CA ASP A 68 -14.50 0.80 -29.03
C ASP A 68 -15.36 -0.42 -28.66
N LEU A 69 -14.71 -1.57 -28.43
CA LEU A 69 -15.34 -2.78 -27.95
C LEU A 69 -15.82 -2.58 -26.50
N LYS A 70 -17.12 -2.77 -26.27
CA LYS A 70 -17.72 -2.76 -24.93
C LYS A 70 -18.14 -4.17 -24.55
N GLY A 71 -17.67 -4.64 -23.41
CA GLY A 71 -17.97 -6.00 -22.96
C GLY A 71 -16.92 -6.57 -22.04
N ILE A 72 -16.92 -7.91 -21.97
CA ILE A 72 -15.95 -8.70 -21.23
C ILE A 72 -15.02 -9.34 -22.24
N LEU A 73 -13.74 -8.95 -22.21
CA LEU A 73 -12.67 -9.64 -22.92
C LEU A 73 -12.37 -10.95 -22.19
N ARG A 74 -12.25 -12.05 -22.92
CA ARG A 74 -11.73 -13.32 -22.41
C ARG A 74 -10.51 -13.72 -23.21
N ILE A 75 -9.48 -14.21 -22.53
CA ILE A 75 -8.22 -14.63 -23.13
C ILE A 75 -7.94 -16.06 -22.67
N TYR A 76 -7.52 -16.90 -23.62
CA TYR A 76 -7.26 -18.33 -23.44
C TYR A 76 -5.85 -18.68 -23.92
N ASP A 77 -5.24 -19.65 -23.26
CA ASP A 77 -3.99 -20.31 -23.66
C ASP A 77 -4.31 -21.72 -24.23
N GLY A 78 -4.06 -21.95 -25.52
CA GLY A 78 -4.26 -23.25 -26.20
C GLY A 78 -4.95 -23.17 -27.57
N GLU A 79 -4.96 -24.24 -28.39
CA GLU A 79 -5.57 -24.21 -29.74
C GLU A 79 -7.12 -24.20 -29.72
N LYS A 80 -7.74 -23.26 -30.46
CA LYS A 80 -9.19 -23.11 -30.71
C LYS A 80 -9.87 -24.48 -30.85
N GLN A 81 -10.64 -24.86 -29.84
CA GLN A 81 -11.65 -25.92 -30.00
C GLN A 81 -12.97 -25.27 -30.36
N GLU A 82 -13.61 -25.75 -31.44
CA GLU A 82 -14.97 -25.36 -31.81
C GLU A 82 -15.89 -25.37 -30.58
N LEU A 83 -16.55 -24.24 -30.32
CA LEU A 83 -17.44 -24.04 -29.18
C LEU A 83 -18.60 -25.06 -29.23
N LYS A 84 -18.45 -26.20 -28.55
CA LYS A 84 -19.54 -27.15 -28.32
C LYS A 84 -20.24 -26.82 -27.00
N TYR A 85 -21.35 -26.11 -27.15
CA TYR A 85 -22.47 -25.94 -26.23
C TYR A 85 -22.38 -24.94 -25.07
N SER A 86 -23.48 -24.18 -25.01
CA SER A 86 -23.96 -23.24 -23.99
C SER A 86 -23.99 -23.82 -22.59
N ILE A 87 -23.51 -23.05 -21.60
CA ILE A 87 -23.71 -23.34 -20.18
C ILE A 87 -24.89 -22.52 -19.66
N ASP A 88 -25.81 -23.24 -19.01
CA ASP A 88 -26.97 -22.78 -18.25
C ASP A 88 -26.65 -21.58 -17.35
N PRO A 89 -27.44 -20.48 -17.40
CA PRO A 89 -27.23 -19.28 -16.58
C PRO A 89 -27.30 -19.51 -15.06
N ASN A 90 -27.63 -20.73 -14.59
CA ASN A 90 -27.64 -21.10 -13.18
C ASN A 90 -26.34 -21.74 -12.65
N ILE A 91 -25.32 -21.94 -13.47
CA ILE A 91 -24.02 -22.39 -12.97
C ILE A 91 -23.27 -21.17 -12.43
N GLN A 92 -23.33 -21.01 -11.10
CA GLN A 92 -22.48 -20.12 -10.31
C GLN A 92 -21.06 -20.13 -10.87
N SER A 93 -20.59 -18.98 -11.36
CA SER A 93 -19.27 -18.83 -11.96
C SER A 93 -18.22 -19.48 -11.05
N PRO A 94 -17.38 -20.38 -11.59
CA PRO A 94 -16.27 -20.91 -10.84
C PRO A 94 -15.35 -19.72 -10.51
N HIS A 95 -15.06 -19.59 -9.22
CA HIS A 95 -14.10 -18.73 -8.55
C HIS A 95 -13.22 -17.83 -9.47
N ASN A 96 -13.24 -16.51 -9.16
CA ASN A 96 -12.20 -15.49 -9.45
C ASN A 96 -12.50 -14.34 -10.43
N LEU A 97 -13.74 -13.91 -10.60
CA LEU A 97 -14.02 -12.61 -11.24
C LEU A 97 -14.93 -11.77 -10.34
N LEU A 98 -14.33 -10.90 -9.53
CA LEU A 98 -15.07 -9.90 -8.74
C LEU A 98 -15.72 -8.92 -9.72
N ARG A 99 -17.04 -8.68 -9.58
CA ARG A 99 -17.71 -7.65 -10.37
C ARG A 99 -17.23 -6.29 -9.90
N TYR A 100 -17.22 -5.27 -10.78
CA TYR A 100 -16.79 -3.91 -10.41
C TYR A 100 -17.53 -3.36 -9.18
N GLY A 101 -18.81 -3.74 -8.99
CA GLY A 101 -19.57 -3.42 -7.78
C GLY A 101 -19.03 -4.04 -6.48
N ASP A 102 -18.39 -5.22 -6.58
CA ASP A 102 -17.75 -5.93 -5.47
C ASP A 102 -16.37 -5.33 -5.10
N LEU A 103 -15.81 -4.45 -5.95
CA LEU A 103 -14.60 -3.68 -5.69
C LEU A 103 -14.86 -2.39 -4.89
N SER A 104 -16.12 -1.94 -4.79
CA SER A 104 -16.50 -0.74 -4.04
C SER A 104 -16.00 -0.74 -2.58
N PRO A 105 -16.12 -1.84 -1.81
CA PRO A 105 -15.54 -1.92 -0.47
C PRO A 105 -14.01 -1.84 -0.46
N ILE A 106 -13.34 -2.29 -1.52
CA ILE A 106 -11.88 -2.24 -1.64
C ILE A 106 -11.43 -0.80 -1.92
N TYR A 107 -12.11 -0.08 -2.82
CA TYR A 107 -11.83 1.33 -3.08
C TYR A 107 -12.02 2.20 -1.83
N LEU A 108 -13.09 1.97 -1.06
CA LEU A 108 -13.31 2.69 0.20
C LEU A 108 -12.21 2.38 1.23
N ARG A 109 -11.74 1.13 1.28
CA ARG A 109 -10.62 0.76 2.16
C ARG A 109 -9.31 1.40 1.69
N LEU A 110 -9.08 1.51 0.39
CA LEU A 110 -7.91 2.20 -0.17
C LEU A 110 -7.93 3.69 0.14
N GLU A 111 -9.07 4.37 -0.05
CA GLU A 111 -9.23 5.79 0.31
C GLU A 111 -8.97 6.03 1.81
N ASN A 112 -9.46 5.12 2.67
CA ASN A 112 -9.18 5.20 4.11
C ASN A 112 -7.71 4.95 4.43
N LEU A 113 -7.04 4.02 3.74
CA LEU A 113 -5.61 3.78 3.90
C LEU A 113 -4.77 4.98 3.46
N GLU A 114 -5.16 5.66 2.39
CA GLU A 114 -4.53 6.89 1.94
C GLU A 114 -4.63 7.98 3.03
N LYS A 115 -5.84 8.22 3.57
CA LYS A 115 -6.05 9.14 4.69
C LYS A 115 -5.23 8.79 5.93
N TYR A 116 -5.12 7.50 6.27
CA TYR A 116 -4.28 7.07 7.39
C TYR A 116 -2.80 7.30 7.11
N THR A 117 -2.36 7.11 5.87
CA THR A 117 -0.97 7.36 5.46
C THR A 117 -0.62 8.84 5.58
N ASP A 118 -1.48 9.75 5.13
CA ASP A 118 -1.31 11.20 5.28
C ASP A 118 -1.23 11.62 6.76
N SER A 119 -2.08 11.02 7.60
CA SER A 119 -2.08 11.25 9.04
C SER A 119 -0.78 10.79 9.70
N ILE A 120 -0.27 9.60 9.30
CA ILE A 120 1.02 9.07 9.76
C ILE A 120 2.17 9.98 9.32
N GLU A 121 2.18 10.44 8.06
CA GLU A 121 3.22 11.33 7.56
C GLU A 121 3.23 12.66 8.32
N THR A 122 2.05 13.24 8.55
CA THR A 122 1.88 14.46 9.34
C THR A 122 2.35 14.26 10.78
N GLY A 123 1.95 13.16 11.42
CA GLY A 123 2.40 12.80 12.77
C GLY A 123 3.92 12.63 12.85
N THR A 124 4.53 12.03 11.83
CA THR A 124 5.99 11.84 11.74
C THR A 124 6.74 13.16 11.62
N LYS A 125 6.24 14.10 10.80
CA LYS A 125 6.80 15.45 10.69
C LYS A 125 6.74 16.20 12.03
N ASN A 126 5.58 16.18 12.68
CA ASN A 126 5.40 16.84 13.99
C ASN A 126 6.32 16.23 15.06
N LEU A 127 6.45 14.90 15.10
CA LEU A 127 7.33 14.23 16.06
C LEU A 127 8.81 14.59 15.82
N SER A 128 9.22 14.65 14.55
CA SER A 128 10.58 15.07 14.17
C SER A 128 10.90 16.50 14.65
N GLU A 129 9.93 17.42 14.52
CA GLU A 129 10.06 18.78 15.01
C GLU A 129 10.18 18.82 16.55
N VAL A 130 9.30 18.11 17.26
CA VAL A 130 9.35 18.00 18.73
C VAL A 130 10.68 17.43 19.21
N VAL A 131 11.17 16.36 18.57
CA VAL A 131 12.47 15.74 18.89
C VAL A 131 13.61 16.73 18.63
N SER A 132 13.55 17.52 17.56
CA SER A 132 14.57 18.53 17.25
C SER A 132 14.61 19.63 18.31
N VAL A 133 13.45 20.13 18.73
CA VAL A 133 13.34 21.13 19.82
C VAL A 133 13.85 20.55 21.14
N LEU A 134 13.48 19.31 21.48
CA LEU A 134 13.97 18.64 22.69
C LEU A 134 15.49 18.46 22.67
N ARG A 135 16.06 18.03 21.54
CA ARG A 135 17.52 17.92 21.38
C ARG A 135 18.22 19.25 21.59
N GLN A 136 17.67 20.33 21.04
CA GLN A 136 18.23 21.68 21.23
C GLN A 136 18.19 22.08 22.72
N LYS A 137 17.05 21.90 23.39
CA LYS A 137 16.92 22.23 24.82
C LYS A 137 17.84 21.39 25.69
N VAL A 138 17.95 20.09 25.44
CA VAL A 138 18.88 19.21 26.16
C VAL A 138 20.34 19.61 25.90
N GLY A 139 20.69 19.96 24.66
CA GLY A 139 22.03 20.46 24.32
C GLY A 139 22.40 21.78 25.00
N GLN A 140 21.41 22.59 25.40
CA GLN A 140 21.63 23.82 26.17
C GLN A 140 21.86 23.57 27.67
N ILE A 141 21.57 22.36 28.18
CA ILE A 141 21.78 22.02 29.59
C ILE A 141 23.27 21.75 29.81
N ASP A 142 23.96 22.69 30.43
CA ASP A 142 25.33 22.52 30.91
C ASP A 142 25.32 21.95 32.34
N ILE A 143 25.29 20.61 32.42
CA ILE A 143 25.28 19.85 33.69
C ILE A 143 26.54 20.16 34.52
N ILE A 144 27.68 20.43 33.87
CA ILE A 144 28.94 20.71 34.56
C ILE A 144 28.86 22.07 35.24
N LYS A 145 28.32 23.08 34.56
CA LYS A 145 28.08 24.40 35.14
C LYS A 145 27.10 24.33 36.31
N MET A 146 25.96 23.65 36.15
CA MET A 146 25.01 23.46 37.25
C MET A 146 25.64 22.78 38.47
N GLY A 147 26.46 21.74 38.27
CA GLY A 147 27.16 21.07 39.35
C GLY A 147 28.13 22.01 40.09
N ARG A 148 28.82 22.88 39.36
CA ARG A 148 29.69 23.92 39.95
C ARG A 148 28.86 24.92 40.76
N ASP A 149 27.76 25.43 40.20
CA ASP A 149 26.90 26.41 40.87
C ASP A 149 26.31 25.84 42.17
N VAL A 150 25.85 24.59 42.15
CA VAL A 150 25.38 23.88 43.36
C VAL A 150 26.49 23.73 44.40
N THR A 151 27.71 23.38 43.97
CA THR A 151 28.84 23.25 44.89
C THR A 151 29.19 24.59 45.55
N VAL A 152 29.20 25.67 44.77
CA VAL A 152 29.44 27.04 45.27
C VAL A 152 28.37 27.45 46.29
N LEU A 153 27.09 27.21 45.99
CA LEU A 153 25.99 27.49 46.91
C LEU A 153 26.10 26.67 48.21
N ALA A 154 26.51 25.41 48.12
CA ALA A 154 26.72 24.56 49.30
C ALA A 154 27.86 25.08 50.18
N SER A 155 28.99 25.49 49.58
CA SER A 155 30.09 26.12 50.30
C SER A 155 29.67 27.42 50.98
N LYS A 156 28.91 28.27 50.26
CA LYS A 156 28.40 29.53 50.82
C LYS A 156 27.44 29.30 51.99
N SER A 157 26.54 28.34 51.87
CA SER A 157 25.61 27.96 52.94
C SER A 157 26.33 27.47 54.20
N LEU A 158 27.44 26.73 54.05
CA LEU A 158 28.27 26.31 55.18
C LEU A 158 28.96 27.49 55.87
N GLU A 159 29.48 28.46 55.10
CA GLU A 159 30.05 29.69 55.64
C GLU A 159 29.01 30.48 56.44
N ASP A 160 27.83 30.71 55.86
CA ASP A 160 26.76 31.48 56.50
C ASP A 160 26.29 30.78 57.79
N MET A 161 26.17 29.44 57.80
CA MET A 161 25.86 28.68 59.01
C MET A 161 26.93 28.85 60.10
N ALA A 162 28.22 28.82 59.73
CA ALA A 162 29.30 29.02 60.69
C ALA A 162 29.29 30.45 61.27
N GLU A 163 28.94 31.45 60.45
CA GLU A 163 28.85 32.84 60.88
C GLU A 163 27.64 33.07 61.82
N ILE A 164 26.48 32.50 61.50
CA ILE A 164 25.30 32.51 62.37
C ILE A 164 25.61 31.85 63.72
N ALA A 165 26.30 30.71 63.73
CA ALA A 165 26.68 30.03 64.97
C ALA A 165 27.59 30.91 65.86
N LYS A 166 28.55 31.63 65.25
CA LYS A 166 29.40 32.60 65.98
C LYS A 166 28.58 33.74 66.58
N LEU A 167 27.66 34.32 65.81
CA LEU A 167 26.80 35.40 66.29
C LEU A 167 25.88 34.94 67.44
N GLN A 168 25.29 33.75 67.34
CA GLN A 168 24.46 33.17 68.40
C GLN A 168 25.24 32.92 69.69
N ALA A 169 26.50 32.46 69.58
CA ALA A 169 27.37 32.29 70.73
C ALA A 169 27.70 33.63 71.41
N SER A 170 27.98 34.67 70.62
CA SER A 170 28.24 36.02 71.13
C SER A 170 27.02 36.61 71.84
N VAL A 171 25.82 36.49 71.28
CA VAL A 171 24.57 36.99 71.89
C VAL A 171 24.22 36.26 73.19
N LYS A 172 24.53 34.97 73.33
CA LYS A 172 24.34 34.23 74.59
C LYS A 172 25.33 34.67 75.67
N GLY A 173 26.56 35.02 75.32
CA GLY A 173 27.57 35.50 76.26
C GLY A 173 27.28 36.91 76.81
N SER A 174 26.58 37.76 76.07
CA SER A 174 26.22 39.12 76.50
C SER A 174 24.98 39.20 77.41
N LYS A 175 24.30 38.07 77.67
CA LYS A 175 23.10 37.97 78.53
C LYS A 175 23.37 37.39 79.93
N ALA A 176 24.64 37.15 80.28
CA ALA A 176 25.08 36.74 81.62
C ALA A 176 25.71 37.93 82.34
#